data_AF-A0A3Q0INP8-F1
#
_entry.id   AF-A0A3Q0INP8-F1
#
_cell.length_a   1.000
_cell.length_b   1.000
_cell.length_c   1.000
_cell.angle_alpha   90.00
_cell.angle_beta   90.00
_cell.angle_gamma   90.00
#
_symmetry.space_group_name_H-M   'P 1'
#
loop_
_entity.id
_entity.type
_entity.pdbx_description
1 polymer ?
#
loop_
_entity_poly.entity_id
_entity_poly.type
_entity_poly.pdbx_seq_one_letter_code
_entity_poly.pdbx_strand_id
1 'polypeptide(L)'
;FQITSVLSITHRGTGVALTAYALGLAGVGLTTDINSVVSFVDALNLSAPILLAGKFILAFPVSYHTANGIRHLIWDTGRALTIKKVYTTGYAMLGAAILTNLVLTLL
;
A
#
# COMPACT_ATOMS: atom_id res chain seq x y z
N PHE A 1 -4.54 21.79 1.79
CA PHE A 1 -4.08 21.15 0.53
C PHE A 1 -5.27 20.57 -0.23
N GLN A 2 -5.23 20.54 -1.56
CA GLN A 2 -6.26 19.86 -2.37
C GLN A 2 -6.12 18.35 -2.26
N ILE A 3 -7.23 17.61 -2.19
CA ILE A 3 -7.19 16.14 -2.13
C ILE A 3 -6.46 15.56 -3.34
N THR A 4 -6.62 16.16 -4.52
CA THR A 4 -5.95 15.72 -5.77
C THR A 4 -4.44 15.70 -5.66
N SER A 5 -3.83 16.77 -5.14
CA SER A 5 -2.38 16.86 -5.00
C SER A 5 -1.85 15.94 -3.90
N VAL A 6 -2.57 15.82 -2.78
CA VAL A 6 -2.23 14.87 -1.71
C VAL A 6 -2.25 13.44 -2.23
N LEU A 7 -3.32 13.03 -2.93
CA LEU A 7 -3.40 11.67 -3.47
C LEU A 7 -2.31 11.38 -4.50
N SER A 8 -1.96 12.37 -5.33
CA SER A 8 -0.90 12.23 -6.32
C SER A 8 0.49 12.04 -5.69
N ILE A 9 0.83 12.81 -4.64
CA ILE A 9 2.13 12.64 -3.97
C ILE A 9 2.19 11.35 -3.16
N THR A 10 1.08 10.96 -2.50
CA THR A 10 1.00 9.67 -1.80
C THR A 10 1.14 8.49 -2.76
N HIS A 11 0.61 8.57 -3.99
CA HIS A 11 0.80 7.52 -4.99
C HIS A 11 2.27 7.34 -5.37
N ARG A 12 3.03 8.44 -5.51
CA ARG A 12 4.48 8.38 -5.74
C ARG A 12 5.22 7.78 -4.55
N GLY A 13 4.93 8.26 -3.34
CA GLY A 13 5.58 7.77 -2.11
C GLY A 13 5.34 6.27 -1.88
N THR A 14 4.10 5.82 -2.06
CA THR A 14 3.75 4.39 -1.96
C THR A 14 4.42 3.56 -3.06
N GLY A 15 4.55 4.09 -4.28
CA GLY A 15 5.28 3.40 -5.36
C GLY A 15 6.77 3.22 -5.06
N VAL A 16 7.42 4.25 -4.51
CA VAL A 16 8.81 4.18 -4.06
C VAL A 16 8.96 3.15 -2.93
N ALA A 17 8.07 3.16 -1.94
CA ALA A 17 8.06 2.18 -0.86
C ALA A 17 7.91 0.74 -1.38
N LEU A 18 6.97 0.49 -2.30
CA LEU A 18 6.77 -0.83 -2.90
C LEU A 18 7.97 -1.29 -3.73
N THR A 19 8.64 -0.37 -4.42
CA THR A 19 9.87 -0.68 -5.16
C THR A 19 10.98 -1.09 -4.19
N ALA A 20 11.13 -0.36 -3.08
CA ALA A 20 12.08 -0.72 -2.03
C ALA A 20 11.75 -2.07 -1.39
N TYR A 21 10.46 -2.40 -1.21
CA TYR A 21 10.03 -3.72 -0.72
C TYR A 21 10.43 -4.82 -1.70
N ALA A 22 10.15 -4.65 -2.99
CA ALA A 22 10.49 -5.64 -4.00
C ALA A 22 12.00 -5.90 -4.07
N LEU A 23 12.81 -4.83 -4.07
CA LEU A 23 14.28 -4.95 -4.09
C LEU A 23 14.83 -5.54 -2.79
N GLY A 24 14.30 -5.13 -1.63
CA GLY A 24 14.71 -5.65 -0.33
C GLY A 24 14.37 -7.13 -0.15
N LEU A 25 13.16 -7.54 -0.52
CA LEU A 25 12.73 -8.94 -0.48
C LEU A 25 13.52 -9.80 -1.48
N ALA A 26 13.78 -9.30 -2.69
CA ALA A 26 14.65 -9.98 -3.64
C ALA A 26 16.06 -10.14 -3.08
N GLY A 27 16.65 -9.09 -2.50
CA GLY A 27 17.99 -9.13 -1.91
C GLY A 27 18.10 -10.14 -0.76
N VAL A 28 17.17 -10.10 0.21
CA VAL A 28 17.14 -11.05 1.32
C VAL A 28 16.88 -12.47 0.84
N GLY A 29 15.98 -12.65 -0.13
CA GLY A 29 15.63 -13.97 -0.68
C GLY A 29 16.76 -14.66 -1.45
N LEU A 30 17.80 -13.92 -1.86
CA LEU A 30 19.00 -14.53 -2.47
C LEU A 30 19.92 -15.19 -1.45
N THR A 31 19.85 -14.79 -0.18
CA THR A 31 20.79 -15.26 0.87
C THR A 31 20.10 -16.01 2.00
N THR A 32 18.78 -15.86 2.14
CA THR A 32 18.05 -16.29 3.33
C THR A 32 16.72 -16.93 2.93
N ASP A 33 16.41 -18.08 3.53
CA ASP A 33 15.11 -18.73 3.34
C ASP A 33 14.02 -18.09 4.19
N ILE A 34 12.75 -18.34 3.82
CA ILE A 34 11.61 -17.72 4.49
C ILE A 34 11.48 -18.13 5.97
N ASN A 35 11.86 -19.36 6.35
CA ASN A 35 11.73 -19.82 7.73
C ASN A 35 12.73 -19.10 8.64
N SER A 36 13.93 -18.79 8.13
CA SER A 36 14.92 -17.99 8.84
C SER A 36 14.42 -16.56 9.09
N VAL A 37 13.72 -15.94 8.12
CA VAL A 37 13.10 -14.62 8.29
C VAL A 37 11.98 -14.66 9.32
N VAL A 38 11.10 -15.66 9.26
CA VAL A 38 10.02 -15.83 10.25
C VAL A 38 10.59 -16.03 11.65
N SER A 39 11.59 -16.90 11.80
CA SER A 39 12.25 -17.16 13.09
C SER A 39 12.90 -15.90 13.66
N PHE A 40 13.48 -15.05 12.81
CA PHE A 40 14.02 -13.76 13.23
C PHE A 40 12.93 -12.83 13.78
N VAL A 41 11.80 -12.70 13.08
CA VAL A 41 10.67 -11.87 13.54
C VAL A 41 10.09 -12.40 14.84
N ASP A 42 9.93 -13.72 14.98
CA ASP A 42 9.46 -14.35 16.21
C ASP A 42 10.42 -14.10 17.39
N ALA A 43 11.73 -14.16 17.15
CA ALA A 43 12.75 -13.88 18.17
C ALA A 43 12.74 -12.43 18.67
N LEU A 44 12.16 -11.48 17.93
CA LEU A 44 11.96 -10.10 18.42
C LEU A 44 10.92 -10.03 19.55
N ASN A 45 10.12 -11.08 19.74
CA ASN A 45 9.12 -11.20 20.81
C ASN A 45 8.20 -9.96 20.92
N LEU A 46 7.76 -9.46 19.77
CA LEU A 46 6.93 -8.26 19.67
C LEU A 46 5.52 -8.54 20.19
N SER A 47 4.94 -7.57 20.90
CA SER A 47 3.57 -7.67 21.38
C SER A 47 2.56 -7.65 20.22
N ALA A 48 1.38 -8.26 20.43
CA ALA A 48 0.34 -8.32 19.41
C ALA A 48 -0.05 -6.94 18.82
N PRO A 49 -0.17 -5.85 19.61
CA PRO A 49 -0.43 -4.52 19.06
C PRO A 49 0.68 -4.01 18.13
N ILE A 50 1.95 -4.30 18.43
CA ILE A 50 3.09 -3.90 17.60
C ILE A 50 3.08 -4.69 16.29
N LEU A 51 2.83 -6.00 16.34
CA LEU A 51 2.71 -6.83 15.15
C LEU A 51 1.55 -6.35 14.26
N LEU A 52 0.40 -6.03 14.86
CA LEU A 52 -0.76 -5.51 14.12
C LEU A 52 -0.45 -4.17 13.45
N ALA A 53 0.21 -3.25 14.16
CA ALA A 53 0.64 -1.97 13.60
C ALA A 53 1.64 -2.16 12.46
N GLY A 54 2.60 -3.08 12.61
CA GLY A 54 3.55 -3.44 11.57
C GLY A 54 2.85 -3.96 10.30
N LYS A 55 1.91 -4.91 10.46
CA LYS A 55 1.08 -5.42 9.36
C LYS A 55 0.32 -4.30 8.66
N PHE A 56 -0.31 -3.40 9.41
CA PHE A 56 -1.06 -2.27 8.86
C PHE A 56 -0.17 -1.31 8.06
N ILE A 57 1.01 -0.98 8.57
CA ILE A 57 1.97 -0.09 7.89
C ILE A 57 2.47 -0.73 6.60
N LEU A 58 2.81 -2.02 6.62
CA LEU A 58 3.30 -2.73 5.44
C LEU A 58 2.22 -2.94 4.38
N ALA A 59 0.97 -3.17 4.78
CA ALA A 59 -0.15 -3.36 3.87
C ALA A 59 -0.65 -2.05 3.23
N PHE A 60 -0.42 -0.89 3.86
CA PHE A 60 -0.97 0.38 3.41
C PHE A 60 -0.46 0.80 2.02
N PRO A 61 0.86 0.78 1.73
CA PRO A 61 1.38 1.09 0.40
C PRO A 61 0.79 0.20 -0.69
N VAL A 62 0.64 -1.10 -0.44
CA VAL A 62 0.07 -2.05 -1.40
C VAL A 62 -1.39 -1.69 -1.69
N SER A 63 -2.19 -1.52 -0.64
CA SER A 63 -3.62 -1.25 -0.74
C SER A 63 -3.91 0.09 -1.43
N TYR A 64 -3.20 1.14 -1.01
CA TYR A 64 -3.35 2.47 -1.56
C TYR A 64 -2.87 2.57 -3.01
N HIS A 65 -1.65 2.09 -3.29
CA HIS A 65 -1.04 2.24 -4.60
C HIS A 65 -1.84 1.48 -5.67
N THR A 66 -2.33 0.29 -5.33
CA THR A 66 -3.18 -0.51 -6.22
C THR A 66 -4.51 0.18 -6.51
N ALA A 67 -5.24 0.62 -5.48
CA ALA A 67 -6.54 1.27 -5.65
C ALA A 67 -6.43 2.58 -6.45
N ASN A 68 -5.43 3.42 -6.14
CA ASN A 68 -5.21 4.66 -6.88
C ASN A 68 -4.62 4.39 -8.27
N GLY A 69 -3.82 3.33 -8.46
CA GLY A 69 -3.33 2.88 -9.76
C GLY A 69 -4.46 2.51 -10.72
N ILE A 70 -5.47 1.77 -10.24
CA ILE A 70 -6.70 1.49 -11.03
C ILE A 70 -7.38 2.78 -11.45
N ARG A 71 -7.48 3.77 -10.55
CA ARG A 71 -8.03 5.10 -10.87
C ARG A 71 -7.21 5.82 -11.95
N HIS A 72 -5.89 5.74 -11.91
CA HIS A 72 -5.02 6.26 -12.97
C HIS A 72 -5.25 5.56 -14.31
N LEU A 73 -5.33 4.22 -14.33
CA LEU A 73 -5.63 3.47 -15.55
C LEU A 73 -7.01 3.83 -16.15
N ILE A 74 -8.01 4.14 -15.31
CA ILE A 74 -9.30 4.67 -15.78
C ILE A 74 -9.12 6.04 -16.42
N TRP A 75 -8.30 6.92 -15.84
CA TRP A 75 -7.99 8.23 -16.42
C TRP A 75 -7.26 8.13 -17.75
N ASP A 76 -6.34 7.17 -17.89
CA ASP A 76 -5.59 6.93 -19.14
C ASP A 76 -6.50 6.54 -20.30
N THR A 77 -7.68 5.99 -20.00
CA THR A 77 -8.74 5.72 -21.00
C THR A 77 -9.60 6.94 -21.35
N GLY A 78 -9.25 8.15 -20.88
CA GLY A 78 -10.01 9.38 -21.10
C GLY A 78 -11.27 9.54 -20.23
N ARG A 79 -11.47 8.68 -19.22
CA ARG A 79 -12.67 8.66 -18.36
C ARG A 79 -12.43 9.36 -17.03
N ALA A 80 -13.51 9.80 -16.38
CA ALA A 80 -13.50 10.38 -15.03
C ALA A 80 -12.61 11.63 -14.79
N LEU A 81 -12.40 12.45 -15.83
CA LEU A 81 -11.51 13.62 -15.81
C LEU A 81 -12.18 14.95 -15.41
N THR A 82 -13.50 15.01 -15.20
CA THR A 82 -14.14 16.24 -14.69
C THR A 82 -13.84 16.43 -13.22
N ILE A 83 -13.75 17.67 -12.72
CA ILE A 83 -13.45 17.95 -11.31
C ILE A 83 -14.35 17.15 -10.36
N LYS A 84 -15.66 17.13 -10.61
CA LYS A 84 -16.61 16.33 -9.81
C LYS A 84 -16.22 14.85 -9.78
N LYS A 85 -15.91 14.24 -10.95
CA LYS A 85 -15.53 12.83 -11.04
C LYS A 85 -14.16 12.54 -10.42
N VAL A 86 -13.21 13.46 -10.56
CA VAL A 86 -11.89 13.35 -9.92
C VAL A 86 -12.03 13.28 -8.41
N TYR A 87 -12.89 14.11 -7.80
CA TYR A 87 -13.14 14.07 -6.35
C TYR A 87 -13.91 12.81 -5.92
N THR A 88 -14.99 12.45 -6.62
CA THR A 88 -15.78 11.26 -6.24
C THR A 88 -14.97 9.96 -6.37
N THR A 89 -14.20 9.79 -7.45
CA THR A 89 -13.29 8.65 -7.60
C THR A 89 -12.14 8.67 -6.60
N GLY A 90 -11.71 9.85 -6.15
CA GLY A 90 -10.71 10.00 -5.09
C GLY A 90 -11.19 9.46 -3.74
N TYR A 91 -12.42 9.76 -3.33
CA TYR A 91 -13.00 9.20 -2.11
C TYR A 91 -13.31 7.70 -2.25
N ALA A 92 -13.81 7.28 -3.42
CA ALA A 92 -14.10 5.87 -3.68
C ALA A 92 -12.85 4.99 -3.57
N MET A 93 -11.73 5.40 -4.18
CA MET A 93 -10.49 4.65 -4.11
C MET A 93 -9.87 4.66 -2.70
N LEU A 94 -10.04 5.75 -1.92
CA LEU A 94 -9.63 5.78 -0.52
C LEU A 94 -10.39 4.75 0.32
N GLY A 95 -11.71 4.66 0.13
CA GLY A 95 -12.53 3.64 0.78
C GLY A 95 -12.07 2.22 0.44
N ALA A 96 -11.82 1.95 -0.84
CA ALA A 96 -11.30 0.67 -1.30
C ALA A 96 -9.91 0.35 -0.69
N ALA A 97 -9.02 1.33 -0.64
CA ALA A 97 -7.70 1.19 -0.04
C ALA A 97 -7.76 0.88 1.46
N ILE A 98 -8.62 1.57 2.21
CA ILE A 98 -8.80 1.35 3.65
C ILE A 98 -9.34 -0.05 3.92
N LEU A 99 -10.41 -0.46 3.21
CA LEU A 99 -11.00 -1.78 3.38
C LEU A 99 -9.98 -2.90 3.05
N THR A 100 -9.26 -2.76 1.93
CA THR A 100 -8.22 -3.72 1.56
C THR A 100 -7.12 -3.78 2.62
N ASN A 101 -6.68 -2.62 3.13
CA ASN A 101 -5.65 -2.56 4.16
C ASN A 101 -6.07 -3.25 5.46
N LEU A 102 -7.30 -3.04 5.90
CA LEU A 102 -7.85 -3.68 7.09
C LEU A 102 -7.93 -5.20 6.90
N VAL A 103 -8.41 -5.67 5.74
CA VAL A 103 -8.43 -7.10 5.43
C VAL A 103 -7.01 -7.68 5.49
N LEU A 104 -6.04 -7.07 4.79
CA LEU A 104 -4.66 -7.54 4.78
C LEU A 104 -3.99 -7.51 6.17
N THR A 105 -4.37 -6.56 7.02
CA THR A 105 -3.85 -6.46 8.40
C THR A 105 -4.34 -7.62 9.27
N LEU A 106 -5.53 -8.15 8.99
CA LEU A 106 -6.19 -9.19 9.78
C LEU A 106 -5.92 -10.62 9.27
N LEU A 107 -5.38 -10.76 8.05
CA LEU A 107 -4.82 -12.02 7.53
C LEU A 107 -3.47 -12.33 8.19
#